data_AF-A0A194PZE2-F1
#
_entry.id   AF-A0A194PZE2-F1
#
_cell.length_a   1.000
_cell.length_b   1.000
_cell.length_c   1.000
_cell.angle_alpha   90.00
_cell.angle_beta   90.00
_cell.angle_gamma   90.00
#
_symmetry.space_group_name_H-M   'P 1'
#
loop_
_entity.id
_entity.type
_entity.pdbx_description
1 polymer ?
#
loop_
_entity_poly.entity_id
_entity_poly.type
_entity_poly.pdbx_seq_one_letter_code
_entity_poly.pdbx_strand_id
1 'polypeptide(L)'
;MCDKTQQNSNNRKSNKKETIDPQRLTLQDLTARIKERLESGSEVDTPDRIIIDTVSAEKSKLVNNKEIDLVSYKEESDLKEYKESDTSITAINYPERIRIPKKAYKKGATYKMNDCYYDHDGRFLYRVLGLTE
;
A
#
# COMPACT_ATOMS: atom_id res chain seq x y z
N MET A 1 58.83 7.14 19.73
CA MET A 1 57.79 6.35 20.43
C MET A 1 56.83 7.37 21.01
N CYS A 2 55.64 7.52 20.44
CA CYS A 2 54.67 8.53 20.84
C CYS A 2 53.40 7.83 21.32
N ASP A 3 53.02 8.21 22.54
CA ASP A 3 51.91 7.64 23.29
C ASP A 3 50.55 8.01 22.72
N LYS A 4 49.63 7.07 22.93
CA LYS A 4 48.23 7.09 22.53
C LYS A 4 47.49 8.23 23.22
N THR A 5 46.60 8.91 22.49
CA THR A 5 45.43 9.53 23.11
C THR A 5 44.23 9.35 22.19
N GLN A 6 43.35 8.43 22.61
CA GLN A 6 42.01 8.23 22.07
C GLN A 6 41.14 9.42 22.48
N GLN A 7 40.52 10.11 21.53
CA GLN A 7 39.42 11.02 21.82
C GLN A 7 38.09 10.34 21.49
N ASN A 8 37.42 10.05 22.60
CA ASN A 8 36.15 9.37 22.77
C ASN A 8 35.00 10.32 22.39
N SER A 9 34.25 10.00 21.33
CA SER A 9 33.07 10.77 20.93
C SER A 9 31.87 10.40 21.81
N ASN A 10 31.70 11.19 22.89
CA ASN A 10 30.56 11.13 23.78
C ASN A 10 29.26 11.48 23.04
N ASN A 11 28.52 10.46 22.61
CA ASN A 11 27.17 10.60 22.07
C ASN A 11 26.17 10.76 23.23
N ARG A 12 26.05 11.98 23.76
CA ARG A 12 25.02 12.33 24.74
C ARG A 12 23.65 12.36 24.04
N LYS A 13 22.96 11.21 24.06
CA LYS A 13 21.51 11.16 23.80
C LYS A 13 20.82 12.05 24.82
N SER A 14 20.39 13.23 24.36
CA SER A 14 19.50 14.09 25.13
C SER A 14 18.16 13.38 25.25
N ASN A 15 17.85 12.81 26.41
CA ASN A 15 16.51 12.36 26.77
C ASN A 15 15.62 13.60 26.91
N LYS A 16 15.09 14.10 25.79
CA LYS A 16 13.94 14.99 25.83
C LYS A 16 12.77 14.13 26.32
N LYS A 17 12.23 14.45 27.50
CA LYS A 17 10.95 13.92 27.94
C LYS A 17 9.92 14.47 26.96
N GLU A 18 9.55 13.65 25.98
CA GLU A 18 8.44 13.97 25.09
C GLU A 18 7.18 14.04 25.95
N THR A 19 6.46 15.15 25.87
CA THR A 19 5.12 15.27 26.41
C THR A 19 4.24 14.34 25.59
N ILE A 20 4.11 13.08 26.03
CA ILE A 20 3.28 12.09 25.37
C ILE A 20 1.84 12.57 25.51
N ASP A 21 1.26 12.96 24.39
CA ASP A 21 -0.16 13.27 24.30
C ASP A 21 -0.94 12.05 24.80
N PRO A 22 -1.84 12.19 25.80
CA PRO A 22 -2.61 11.08 26.34
C PRO A 22 -3.49 10.38 25.29
N GLN A 23 -3.67 10.98 24.11
CA GLN A 23 -4.38 10.38 22.98
C GLN A 23 -3.47 9.61 22.01
N ARG A 24 -2.14 9.73 22.12
CA ARG A 24 -1.20 8.99 21.26
C ARG A 24 -0.93 7.61 21.86
N LEU A 25 -1.54 6.60 21.26
CA LEU A 25 -1.31 5.19 21.58
C LEU A 25 -0.73 4.49 20.36
N THR A 26 0.32 3.68 20.55
CA THR A 26 0.81 2.80 19.49
C THR A 26 -0.06 1.53 19.41
N LEU A 27 0.02 0.80 18.30
CA LEU A 27 -0.65 -0.50 18.17
C LEU A 27 -0.20 -1.49 19.25
N GLN A 28 1.07 -1.41 19.68
CA GLN A 28 1.60 -2.26 20.76
C GLN A 28 0.96 -1.91 22.10
N ASP A 29 0.82 -0.61 22.41
CA ASP A 29 0.18 -0.15 23.64
C ASP A 29 -1.29 -0.53 23.68
N LEU A 30 -2.00 -0.36 22.55
CA LEU A 30 -3.40 -0.72 22.43
C LEU A 30 -3.60 -2.23 22.62
N THR A 31 -2.81 -3.07 21.95
CA THR A 31 -2.92 -4.53 22.07
C THR A 31 -2.59 -5.02 23.48
N ALA A 32 -1.61 -4.42 24.17
CA ALA A 32 -1.31 -4.72 25.57
C ALA A 32 -2.49 -4.40 26.48
N ARG A 33 -3.11 -3.23 26.31
CA ARG A 33 -4.28 -2.81 27.10
C ARG A 33 -5.51 -3.69 26.87
N ILE A 34 -5.74 -4.15 25.64
CA ILE A 34 -6.85 -5.08 25.37
C ILE A 34 -6.55 -6.46 26.00
N LYS A 35 -5.30 -6.94 25.93
CA LYS A 35 -4.90 -8.21 26.56
C LYS A 35 -5.06 -8.19 28.08
N GLU A 36 -4.63 -7.13 28.75
CA GLU A 36 -4.82 -6.96 30.19
C GLU A 36 -6.30 -7.02 30.57
N ARG A 37 -7.18 -6.38 29.78
CA ARG A 37 -8.63 -6.46 29.99
C ARG A 37 -9.16 -7.88 29.86
N LEU A 38 -8.72 -8.63 28.84
CA LEU A 38 -9.09 -10.04 28.67
C LEU A 38 -8.62 -10.91 29.86
N GLU A 39 -7.39 -10.72 30.32
CA GLU A 39 -6.81 -11.46 31.47
C GLU A 39 -7.53 -11.14 32.77
N SER A 40 -7.99 -9.90 32.95
CA SER A 40 -8.79 -9.48 34.10
C SER A 40 -10.23 -10.00 34.07
N GLY A 41 -10.64 -10.71 33.02
CA GLY A 41 -11.99 -11.25 32.85
C GLY A 41 -13.04 -10.20 32.47
N SER A 42 -12.62 -9.00 32.05
CA SER A 42 -13.51 -8.00 31.49
C SER A 42 -13.99 -8.45 30.12
N GLU A 43 -15.27 -8.20 29.83
CA GLU A 43 -15.78 -8.35 28.47
C GLU A 43 -15.10 -7.31 27.56
N VAL A 44 -14.76 -7.76 26.36
CA VAL A 44 -14.04 -6.97 25.35
C VAL A 44 -14.89 -6.94 24.09
N ASP A 45 -15.04 -5.73 23.53
CA ASP A 45 -15.88 -5.51 22.36
C ASP A 45 -15.36 -6.25 21.12
N THR A 46 -16.23 -6.45 20.13
CA THR A 46 -15.88 -7.13 18.88
C THR A 46 -14.69 -6.51 18.12
N PRO A 47 -14.49 -5.17 18.06
CA PRO A 47 -13.33 -4.60 17.36
C PRO A 47 -12.01 -4.92 18.07
N ASP A 48 -12.02 -4.86 19.40
CA ASP A 48 -10.85 -5.15 20.23
C ASP A 48 -10.40 -6.61 20.06
N ARG A 49 -11.36 -7.54 19.93
CA ARG A 49 -11.09 -8.96 19.64
C ARG A 49 -10.43 -9.14 18.27
N ILE A 50 -10.94 -8.47 17.23
CA ILE A 50 -10.36 -8.51 15.88
C ILE A 50 -8.92 -7.97 15.87
N ILE A 51 -8.64 -6.90 16.62
CA ILE A 51 -7.29 -6.32 16.72
C ILE A 51 -6.31 -7.31 17.34
N ILE A 52 -6.70 -8.02 18.40
CA ILE A 52 -5.82 -9.03 19.01
C ILE A 52 -5.59 -10.21 18.07
N ASP A 53 -6.64 -10.70 17.41
CA ASP A 53 -6.56 -11.86 16.54
C ASP A 53 -5.66 -11.58 15.34
N THR A 54 -5.77 -10.40 14.74
CA THR A 54 -4.92 -9.97 13.62
C THR A 54 -3.44 -9.83 14.01
N VAL A 55 -3.14 -9.12 15.11
CA VAL A 55 -1.75 -8.94 15.57
C VAL A 55 -1.13 -10.25 16.08
N SER A 56 -1.94 -11.16 16.60
CA SER A 56 -1.47 -12.50 17.01
C SER A 56 -1.24 -13.40 15.80
N ALA A 57 -2.09 -13.30 14.76
CA ALA A 57 -1.92 -14.03 13.51
C ALA A 57 -0.67 -13.60 12.72
N GLU A 58 -0.28 -12.32 12.78
CA GLU A 58 0.98 -11.86 12.17
C GLU A 58 2.23 -12.52 12.78
N LYS A 59 2.16 -13.01 14.03
CA LYS A 59 3.25 -13.81 14.64
C LYS A 59 3.25 -15.26 14.19
N SER A 60 2.14 -15.77 13.67
CA SER A 60 2.01 -17.12 13.12
C SER A 60 1.71 -17.04 11.63
N LYS A 61 2.73 -16.78 10.82
CA LYS A 61 2.81 -17.05 9.36
C LYS A 61 1.49 -16.91 8.57
N LEU A 62 1.44 -15.91 7.68
CA LEU A 62 0.71 -15.95 6.39
C LEU A 62 -0.52 -16.86 6.40
N VAL A 63 -1.61 -16.41 7.02
CA VAL A 63 -2.87 -17.13 6.87
C VAL A 63 -3.41 -16.81 5.49
N ASN A 64 -3.30 -17.81 4.62
CA ASN A 64 -4.00 -17.93 3.34
C ASN A 64 -5.39 -17.29 3.42
N ASN A 65 -5.57 -16.20 2.68
CA ASN A 65 -6.88 -15.78 2.25
C ASN A 65 -7.46 -16.95 1.45
N LYS A 66 -8.49 -17.63 1.98
CA LYS A 66 -9.30 -18.53 1.14
C LYS A 66 -10.03 -17.64 0.15
N GLU A 67 -9.46 -17.54 -1.05
CA GLU A 67 -10.17 -17.03 -2.22
C GLU A 67 -11.49 -17.78 -2.37
N ILE A 68 -12.53 -17.04 -2.77
CA ILE A 68 -13.74 -17.61 -3.32
C ILE A 68 -13.34 -18.29 -4.63
N ASP A 69 -13.43 -19.61 -4.65
CA ASP A 69 -13.02 -20.48 -5.75
C ASP A 69 -13.88 -20.19 -7.00
N LEU A 70 -13.40 -19.28 -7.85
CA LEU A 70 -13.99 -19.00 -9.15
C LEU A 70 -13.28 -19.86 -10.20
N VAL A 71 -13.80 -21.09 -10.30
CA VAL A 71 -13.58 -22.03 -11.40
C VAL A 71 -12.20 -22.69 -11.43
N SER A 72 -12.21 -23.98 -11.07
CA SER A 72 -11.18 -24.97 -11.35
C SER A 72 -10.80 -24.97 -12.84
N TYR A 73 -9.68 -24.34 -13.17
CA TYR A 73 -8.93 -24.62 -14.40
C TYR A 73 -7.64 -25.34 -14.00
N LYS A 74 -7.38 -26.45 -14.68
CA LYS A 74 -6.23 -27.33 -14.47
C LYS A 74 -4.93 -26.52 -14.37
N GLU A 75 -4.24 -26.68 -13.24
CA GLU A 75 -2.87 -26.20 -13.04
C GLU A 75 -1.92 -27.04 -13.91
N GLU A 76 -1.63 -26.58 -15.13
CA GLU A 76 -0.31 -26.79 -15.70
C GLU A 76 0.56 -25.65 -15.19
N SER A 77 1.38 -25.93 -14.19
CA SER A 77 2.36 -24.99 -13.66
C SER A 77 3.50 -24.83 -14.66
N ASP A 78 3.23 -24.11 -15.75
CA ASP A 78 4.23 -23.55 -16.64
C ASP A 78 4.96 -22.42 -15.89
N LEU A 79 5.91 -22.81 -15.04
CA LEU A 79 6.90 -21.90 -14.47
C LEU A 79 7.77 -21.35 -15.62
N LYS A 80 7.30 -20.27 -16.26
CA LYS A 80 8.10 -19.49 -17.19
C LYS A 80 9.00 -18.57 -16.39
N GLU A 81 10.30 -18.79 -16.51
CA GLU A 81 11.31 -17.85 -16.04
C GLU A 81 11.08 -16.50 -16.73
N TYR A 82 10.83 -15.46 -15.94
CA TYR A 82 10.68 -14.11 -16.47
C TYR A 82 12.03 -13.67 -17.03
N LYS A 83 12.16 -13.71 -18.36
CA LYS A 83 13.22 -13.01 -19.06
C LYS A 83 12.77 -11.56 -19.21
N GLU A 84 13.48 -10.68 -18.54
CA GLU A 84 13.40 -9.23 -18.77
C GLU A 84 13.66 -9.04 -20.27
N SER A 85 12.59 -8.83 -21.02
CA SER A 85 12.69 -8.59 -22.44
C SER A 85 12.96 -7.12 -22.61
N ASP A 86 14.02 -6.78 -23.35
CA ASP A 86 14.34 -5.42 -23.80
C ASP A 86 13.25 -4.82 -24.71
N THR A 87 12.03 -5.38 -24.72
CA THR A 87 10.83 -4.57 -24.87
C THR A 87 10.77 -3.61 -23.70
N SER A 88 11.58 -2.55 -23.80
CA SER A 88 11.23 -1.24 -23.28
C SER A 88 9.72 -1.14 -23.40
N ILE A 89 9.03 -1.25 -22.27
CA ILE A 89 7.61 -0.93 -22.15
C ILE A 89 7.60 0.50 -22.59
N THR A 90 7.38 0.63 -23.89
CA THR A 90 7.79 1.79 -24.65
C THR A 90 6.96 2.86 -24.01
N ALA A 91 7.60 3.89 -23.46
CA ALA A 91 6.93 4.91 -22.69
C ALA A 91 5.87 5.55 -23.59
N ILE A 92 4.67 4.97 -23.65
CA ILE A 92 3.53 5.50 -24.38
C ILE A 92 3.26 6.77 -23.59
N ASN A 93 3.67 7.89 -24.19
CA ASN A 93 3.57 9.18 -23.55
C ASN A 93 2.09 9.54 -23.54
N TYR A 94 1.45 9.35 -22.38
CA TYR A 94 0.06 9.72 -22.17
C TYR A 94 0.03 11.19 -21.76
N PRO A 95 -0.38 12.10 -22.64
CA PRO A 95 -0.41 13.51 -22.30
C PRO A 95 -1.46 13.74 -21.21
N GLU A 96 -1.15 14.60 -20.24
CA GLU A 96 -2.09 15.05 -19.21
C GLU A 96 -3.28 15.82 -19.82
N ARG A 97 -3.08 16.42 -21.00
CA ARG A 97 -4.13 17.14 -21.71
C ARG A 97 -4.09 16.90 -23.22
N ILE A 98 -5.25 16.61 -23.80
CA ILE A 98 -5.43 16.46 -25.24
C ILE A 98 -6.19 17.65 -25.85
N ARG A 99 -5.93 17.89 -27.13
CA ARG A 99 -6.69 18.87 -27.92
C ARG A 99 -7.83 18.19 -28.65
N ILE A 100 -9.06 18.48 -28.25
CA ILE A 100 -10.26 17.96 -28.91
C ILE A 100 -10.59 18.86 -30.12
N PRO A 101 -10.70 18.29 -31.34
CA PRO A 101 -11.12 19.06 -32.51
C PRO A 101 -12.52 19.67 -32.31
N LYS A 102 -12.71 20.93 -32.74
CA LYS A 102 -13.99 21.66 -32.58
C LYS A 102 -15.20 20.92 -33.15
N LYS A 103 -14.99 20.11 -34.19
CA LYS A 103 -16.05 19.30 -34.84
C LYS A 103 -16.50 18.11 -33.98
N ALA A 104 -15.60 17.56 -33.18
CA ALA A 104 -15.86 16.42 -32.29
C ALA A 104 -16.16 16.87 -30.84
N TYR A 105 -15.91 18.14 -30.52
CA TYR A 105 -16.17 18.72 -29.22
C TYR A 105 -17.68 18.72 -28.89
N LYS A 106 -18.02 18.20 -27.72
CA LYS A 106 -19.33 18.16 -27.11
C LYS A 106 -19.13 18.43 -25.62
N LYS A 107 -19.85 19.43 -25.11
CA LYS A 107 -19.76 19.80 -23.68
C LYS A 107 -20.26 18.65 -22.82
N GLY A 108 -19.50 18.29 -21.78
CA GLY A 108 -19.83 17.18 -20.86
C GLY A 108 -19.62 15.78 -21.44
N ALA A 109 -18.97 15.63 -22.60
CA ALA A 109 -18.61 14.33 -23.14
C ALA A 109 -17.22 13.89 -22.65
N THR A 110 -17.04 12.57 -22.55
CA THR A 110 -15.74 11.94 -22.29
C THR A 110 -15.12 11.48 -23.60
N TYR A 111 -13.82 11.70 -23.75
CA TYR A 111 -13.04 11.35 -24.93
C TYR A 111 -12.08 10.22 -24.63
N LYS A 112 -12.08 9.20 -25.49
CA LYS A 112 -11.17 8.05 -25.38
C LYS A 112 -10.00 8.22 -26.35
N MET A 113 -8.79 7.95 -25.89
CA MET A 113 -7.58 7.84 -26.69
C MET A 113 -6.77 6.66 -26.17
N ASN A 114 -6.65 5.59 -26.98
CA ASN A 114 -6.10 4.31 -26.55
C ASN A 114 -6.83 3.78 -25.31
N ASP A 115 -6.11 3.50 -24.22
CA ASP A 115 -6.63 3.07 -22.93
C ASP A 115 -6.97 4.24 -21.98
N CYS A 116 -6.80 5.50 -22.41
CA CYS A 116 -7.00 6.70 -21.59
C CYS A 116 -8.32 7.41 -21.90
N TYR A 117 -8.92 7.96 -20.86
CA TYR A 117 -10.15 8.75 -20.90
C TYR A 117 -9.88 10.19 -20.44
N TYR A 118 -10.54 11.14 -21.09
CA TYR A 118 -10.36 12.57 -20.92
C TYR A 118 -11.71 13.30 -20.81
N ASP A 119 -11.77 14.33 -19.98
CA ASP A 119 -12.97 15.17 -19.82
C ASP A 119 -13.16 16.10 -21.04
N HIS A 120 -14.29 16.81 -21.10
CA HIS A 120 -14.63 17.72 -22.18
C HIS A 120 -13.60 18.85 -22.40
N ASP A 121 -12.89 19.27 -21.36
CA ASP A 121 -11.80 20.25 -21.46
C ASP A 121 -10.45 19.66 -21.91
N GLY A 122 -10.45 18.37 -22.24
CA GLY A 122 -9.30 17.58 -22.66
C GLY A 122 -8.38 17.15 -21.51
N ARG A 123 -8.77 17.36 -20.25
CA ARG A 123 -7.98 16.96 -19.07
C ARG A 123 -8.07 15.45 -18.85
N PHE A 124 -6.96 14.85 -18.46
CA PHE A 124 -6.91 13.43 -18.12
C PHE A 124 -7.86 13.08 -16.98
N LEU A 125 -8.59 11.97 -17.13
CA LEU A 125 -9.48 11.41 -16.10
C LEU A 125 -8.88 10.12 -15.53
N TYR A 126 -8.86 9.06 -16.32
CA TYR A 126 -8.38 7.74 -15.90
C TYR A 126 -7.92 6.91 -17.09
N ARG A 127 -7.14 5.85 -16.81
CA ARG A 127 -6.67 4.87 -17.78
C ARG A 127 -7.18 3.49 -17.39
N VAL A 128 -7.54 2.67 -18.38
CA VAL A 128 -8.06 1.32 -18.16
C VAL A 128 -7.15 0.29 -18.82
N LEU A 129 -6.38 -0.42 -18.00
CA LEU A 129 -5.47 -1.47 -18.46
C LEU A 129 -6.23 -2.59 -19.18
N GLY A 130 -5.68 -3.10 -20.27
CA GLY A 130 -6.27 -4.21 -21.03
C GLY A 130 -7.43 -3.83 -21.96
N LEU A 131 -7.79 -2.54 -22.05
CA LEU A 131 -8.69 -2.04 -23.10
C LEU A 131 -7.88 -1.48 -24.28
N THR A 132 -7.34 -2.38 -25.10
CA THR A 132 -6.86 -2.04 -26.45
C THR A 132 -7.98 -2.32 -27.45
N GLU A 133 -8.20 -1.42 -28.41
CA GLU A 133 -9.21 -1.58 -29.48
C GLU A 133 -8.90 -2.73 -30.44
#